data_AF-A0A4R0D9T6-F1
#
_entry.id   AF-A0A4R0D9T6-F1
#
_cell.length_a   1.000
_cell.length_b   1.000
_cell.length_c   1.000
_cell.angle_alpha   90.00
_cell.angle_beta   90.00
_cell.angle_gamma   90.00
#
_symmetry.space_group_name_H-M   'P 1'
#
loop_
_entity.id
_entity.type
_entity.pdbx_description
1 polymer ?
#
loop_
_entity_poly.entity_id
_entity_poly.type
_entity_poly.pdbx_seq_one_letter_code
_entity_poly.pdbx_strand_id
1 'polypeptide(L)' 'MTDGALAKQCFSYQNALAERINGILKQEFLTTRCQTMKELDHLIAESIMIYNCYRPHLSLNMNTPNQTYEQTKTELIA' A
#
# COMPACT_ATOMS: atom_id res chain seq x y z
N MET A 1 27.19 22.58 -1.29
CA MET A 1 27.02 21.18 -1.72
C MET A 1 26.66 20.39 -0.48
N THR A 2 25.43 20.54 -0.01
CA THR A 2 24.94 19.92 1.22
C THR A 2 24.37 18.54 0.92
N ASP A 3 25.05 17.53 1.45
CA ASP A 3 24.48 16.43 2.23
C ASP A 3 23.38 15.55 1.59
N GLY A 4 23.81 14.36 1.13
CA GLY A 4 23.50 13.15 1.91
C GLY A 4 22.07 12.61 1.97
N ALA A 5 21.16 12.87 1.01
CA ALA A 5 19.77 12.36 1.13
C ALA A 5 19.10 11.81 -0.14
N LEU A 6 19.83 11.53 -1.22
CA LEU A 6 19.23 11.06 -2.48
C LEU A 6 19.85 9.76 -2.98
N ALA A 7 19.82 8.74 -2.12
CA ALA A 7 19.88 7.37 -2.61
C ALA A 7 18.54 7.06 -3.31
N LYS A 8 18.53 7.38 -4.61
CA LYS A 8 17.61 6.88 -5.63
C LYS A 8 16.90 5.59 -5.20
N GLN A 9 15.60 5.70 -5.02
CA GLN A 9 14.71 4.55 -4.96
C GLN A 9 14.90 3.73 -6.25
N CYS A 10 15.50 2.53 -6.15
CA CYS A 10 15.75 1.69 -7.31
C CYS A 10 14.42 1.25 -7.92
N PHE A 11 14.25 1.40 -9.23
CA PHE A 11 13.02 1.01 -9.95
C PHE A 11 12.64 -0.45 -9.68
N SER A 12 13.61 -1.36 -9.62
CA SER A 12 13.35 -2.76 -9.30
C SER A 12 12.86 -2.98 -7.87
N TYR A 13 13.31 -2.17 -6.91
CA TYR A 13 12.83 -2.24 -5.53
C TYR A 13 11.37 -1.80 -5.42
N GLN A 14 10.99 -0.72 -6.12
CA GLN A 14 9.59 -0.27 -6.17
C GLN A 14 8.70 -1.32 -6.82
N ASN A 15 9.15 -1.91 -7.92
CA ASN A 15 8.40 -2.96 -8.60
C ASN A 15 8.23 -4.20 -7.72
N ALA A 16 9.29 -4.66 -7.05
CA ALA A 16 9.19 -5.79 -6.13
C ALA A 16 8.22 -5.52 -4.98
N LEU A 17 8.20 -4.29 -4.45
CA LEU A 17 7.24 -3.88 -3.42
C LEU A 17 5.80 -3.86 -3.99
N ALA A 18 5.60 -3.29 -5.17
CA ALA A 18 4.30 -3.24 -5.83
C ALA A 18 3.76 -4.64 -6.15
N GLU A 19 4.63 -5.54 -6.64
CA GLU A 19 4.28 -6.94 -6.91
C GLU A 19 3.85 -7.67 -5.65
N ARG A 20 4.54 -7.44 -4.52
CA ARG A 20 4.15 -8.01 -3.23
C ARG A 20 2.77 -7.53 -2.80
N ILE A 21 2.50 -6.22 -2.90
CA ILE A 21 1.18 -5.66 -2.57
C ILE A 21 0.11 -6.25 -3.48
N ASN A 22 0.36 -6.30 -4.80
CA ASN A 22 -0.56 -6.87 -5.77
C ASN A 22 -0.83 -8.36 -5.51
N GLY A 23 0.18 -9.11 -5.09
CA GLY A 23 0.04 -10.51 -4.69
C GLY A 23 -0.92 -10.67 -3.51
N ILE A 24 -0.77 -9.83 -2.48
CA ILE A 24 -1.67 -9.82 -1.32
C ILE A 24 -3.10 -9.47 -1.74
N LEU A 25 -3.29 -8.40 -2.52
CA LEU A 25 -4.63 -7.99 -2.96
C LEU A 25 -5.33 -9.09 -3.78
N LYS A 26 -4.59 -9.75 -4.67
CA LYS A 26 -5.11 -10.84 -5.50
C LYS A 26 -5.47 -12.08 -4.67
N GLN A 27 -4.65 -12.43 -3.68
CA GLN A 27 -4.83 -13.65 -2.88
C GLN A 27 -5.89 -13.48 -1.79
N GLU A 28 -5.91 -12.32 -1.11
CA GLU A 28 -6.77 -12.10 0.06
C GLU A 28 -8.13 -11.50 -0.32
N PHE A 29 -8.21 -10.66 -1.35
CA PHE A 29 -9.43 -9.89 -1.65
C PHE A 29 -10.11 -10.28 -2.97
N LEU A 30 -9.34 -10.55 -4.03
CA LEU A 30 -9.89 -10.94 -5.34
C LEU A 30 -10.16 -12.45 -5.44
N THR A 31 -10.81 -13.01 -4.42
CA THR A 31 -11.10 -14.46 -4.32
C THR A 31 -12.30 -14.90 -5.16
N THR A 32 -13.14 -13.94 -5.57
CA THR A 32 -14.38 -14.19 -6.32
C THR A 32 -14.27 -13.70 -7.76
N ARG A 33 -14.82 -14.46 -8.70
CA ARG A 33 -14.88 -14.06 -10.10
C ARG A 33 -15.96 -13.00 -10.32
N CYS A 34 -15.56 -11.81 -10.73
CA CYS A 34 -16.46 -10.75 -11.16
C CYS A 34 -17.05 -11.06 -12.54
N GLN A 35 -18.31 -10.69 -12.79
CA GLN A 35 -18.97 -10.91 -14.08
C GLN A 35 -18.76 -9.74 -15.03
N THR A 36 -18.59 -8.53 -14.47
CA THR A 36 -18.38 -7.30 -15.24
C THR A 36 -17.10 -6.59 -14.83
N MET A 37 -16.55 -5.78 -15.74
CA MET A 37 -15.41 -4.91 -15.42
C MET A 37 -15.76 -3.91 -14.32
N LYS A 38 -17.00 -3.41 -14.29
CA LYS A 38 -17.46 -2.46 -13.27
C LYS A 38 -17.44 -3.05 -11.85
N GLU A 39 -17.86 -4.31 -11.71
CA GLU A 39 -17.76 -5.03 -10.43
C GLU A 39 -16.31 -5.25 -10.03
N LEU A 40 -15.46 -5.62 -10.99
CA LEU A 40 -14.03 -5.81 -10.75
C LEU A 40 -13.37 -4.51 -10.28
N ASP A 41 -13.65 -3.39 -10.95
CA ASP A 41 -13.11 -2.08 -10.58
C ASP A 41 -13.55 -1.67 -9.17
N HIS A 42 -14.82 -1.92 -8.82
CA HIS A 42 -15.34 -1.68 -7.49
C HIS A 42 -14.63 -2.53 -6.43
N LEU A 43 -14.50 -3.84 -6.68
CA LEU A 43 -13.84 -4.77 -5.78
C LEU A 43 -12.36 -4.41 -5.59
N ILE A 44 -11.66 -4.01 -6.66
CA ILE A 44 -10.27 -3.56 -6.57
C ILE A 44 -10.17 -2.29 -5.70
N ALA A 45 -11.04 -1.30 -5.92
CA ALA A 45 -11.05 -0.07 -5.14
C ALA A 45 -11.32 -0.34 -3.65
N GLU A 46 -12.28 -1.21 -3.35
CA GLU A 46 -12.58 -1.63 -1.99
C GLU A 46 -11.41 -2.38 -1.35
N SER A 47 -10.77 -3.30 -2.10
CA SER A 47 -9.60 -4.05 -1.64
C SER A 47 -8.45 -3.13 -1.25
N ILE A 48 -8.16 -2.13 -2.08
CA ILE A 48 -7.12 -1.12 -1.83
C ILE A 48 -7.46 -0.30 -0.59
N MET A 49 -8.71 0.13 -0.45
CA MET A 49 -9.17 0.86 0.73
C MET A 49 -9.03 0.02 2.00
N ILE A 50 -9.42 -1.25 1.99
CA ILE A 50 -9.31 -2.13 3.15
C ILE A 50 -7.84 -2.32 3.54
N TYR A 51 -6.97 -2.57 2.56
CA TYR A 51 -5.53 -2.70 2.79
C TYR A 51 -4.92 -1.44 3.44
N ASN A 52 -5.24 -0.26 2.90
CA ASN A 52 -4.62 0.99 3.36
C ASN A 52 -5.18 1.53 4.68
N CYS A 53 -6.48 1.34 4.92
CA CYS A 53 -7.17 1.99 6.04
C CYS A 53 -7.48 1.05 7.21
N TYR A 54 -7.61 -0.26 6.96
CA TYR A 54 -8.15 -1.20 7.96
C TYR A 54 -7.25 -2.38 8.26
N ARG A 55 -6.28 -2.73 7.40
CA ARG A 55 -5.35 -3.84 7.63
C ARG A 55 -4.19 -3.38 8.53
N PRO A 56 -4.07 -3.87 9.76
CA PRO A 56 -2.89 -3.60 10.58
C PRO A 56 -1.70 -4.43 10.10
N HIS A 57 -0.51 -3.84 10.08
CA HIS A 57 0.72 -4.53 9.66
C HIS A 57 1.68 -4.68 10.83
N LEU A 58 2.21 -5.90 11.02
CA LEU A 58 3.23 -6.19 12.03
C LEU A 58 4.48 -5.30 11.86
N SER A 59 4.91 -5.08 10.62
CA SER A 59 6.04 -4.21 10.30
C SER A 59 5.78 -2.73 10.59
N LEU A 60 4.52 -2.34 10.81
CA LEU A 60 4.09 -0.99 11.15
C LEU A 60 3.60 -0.92 12.61
N ASN A 61 4.08 -1.81 13.48
CA ASN A 61 3.65 -1.88 14.89
C ASN A 61 2.12 -2.01 15.05
N MET A 62 1.48 -2.79 14.19
CA MET A 62 0.02 -2.97 14.12
C MET A 62 -0.77 -1.73 13.68
N ASN A 63 -0.11 -0.70 13.14
CA ASN A 63 -0.79 0.39 12.45
C ASN A 63 -1.11 0.01 11.00
N THR A 64 -2.07 0.75 10.42
CA THR A 64 -2.40 0.67 9.00
C THR A 64 -1.47 1.56 8.17
N PRO A 65 -1.30 1.30 6.87
CA PRO A 65 -0.46 2.13 6.01
C PRO A 65 -0.83 3.62 6.06
N ASN A 66 -2.12 3.96 6.05
CA ASN A 66 -2.56 5.35 6.17
C ASN A 66 -2.24 5.96 7.53
N GLN A 67 -2.39 5.21 8.63
CA GLN A 67 -2.04 5.73 9.96
C GLN A 67 -0.57 6.10 10.06
N THR A 68 0.32 5.21 9.58
CA THR A 68 1.76 5.48 9.57
C THR A 68 2.09 6.67 8.66
N TYR A 69 1.45 6.76 7.49
CA TYR A 69 1.67 7.88 6.56
C TYR A 69 1.29 9.23 7.20
N GLU A 70 0.13 9.33 7.84
CA GLU A 70 -0.30 10.58 8.50
C GLU A 70 0.56 10.92 9.73
N GLN A 71 1.03 9.92 10.48
CA GLN A 71 1.98 10.12 11.59
C GLN A 71 3.29 10.72 11.07
N THR A 72 3.91 10.10 10.05
CA THR A 72 5.14 10.61 9.44
C THR A 72 4.96 12.02 8.87
N LYS A 73 3.81 12.30 8.25
CA LYS A 73 3.49 13.64 7.74
C LYS A 73 3.41 14.68 8.85
N THR A 74 2.84 14.33 10.00
CA THR A 74 2.73 15.22 11.16
C THR A 74 4.10 15.50 11.78
N GLU A 75 4.96 14.49 11.89
CA GLU A 75 6.33 14.60 12.41
C GLU A 75 7.23 15.46 11.51
N LEU A 76 6.98 15.51 10.19
CA LEU A 76 7.73 16.34 9.26
C LEU A 76 7.35 17.83 9.32
N ILE A 77 6.21 18.16 9.92
CA ILE A 77 5.68 19.54 10.03
C ILE A 77 5.98 20.14 11.42
N ALA A 78 6.28 19.30 12.41
CA ALA A 78 6.65 19.69 13.78
C ALA A 78 8.15 19.99 13.91
#